data_AF-A0A645DX17-F1
#
_entry.id   AF-A0A645DX17-F1
#
_cell.length_a   1.000
_cell.length_b   1.000
_cell.length_c   1.000
_cell.angle_alpha   90.00
_cell.angle_beta   90.00
_cell.angle_gamma   90.00
#
_symmetry.space_group_name_H-M   'P 1'
#
loop_
_entity.id
_entity.type
_entity.pdbx_description
1 polymer ?
#
loop_
_entity_poly.entity_id
_entity_poly.type
_entity_poly.pdbx_seq_one_letter_code
_entity_poly.pdbx_strand_id
1 'polypeptide(L)'
;MLEQNKAQKGESIIKGTIKYQGIWERIDHFFVSPNLLDNNEPVSITPSQFTIVESSHLLERDRKFTGVKPRRTYIGPRYNGGLSDHLPIILKIQRNW
;
A
#
# COMPACT_ATOMS: atom_id res chain seq x y z
N MET A 1 -0.68 17.48 -36.04
CA MET A 1 -1.34 16.36 -35.34
C MET A 1 -0.24 15.52 -34.68
N LEU A 2 0.14 15.89 -33.46
CA LEU A 2 1.01 15.08 -32.58
C LEU A 2 0.45 15.29 -31.17
N GLU A 3 -0.56 14.49 -30.81
CA GLU A 3 -1.03 14.42 -29.43
C GLU A 3 0.04 13.71 -28.62
N GLN A 4 0.64 14.46 -27.69
CA GLN A 4 1.54 13.91 -26.69
C GLN A 4 0.72 13.04 -25.73
N ASN A 5 0.94 11.73 -25.78
CA ASN A 5 0.43 10.77 -24.81
C ASN A 5 0.89 11.15 -23.40
N LYS A 6 -0.06 11.62 -22.58
CA LYS A 6 0.11 11.69 -21.12
C LYS A 6 0.39 10.28 -20.60
N ALA A 7 1.57 10.07 -20.03
CA ALA A 7 1.92 8.83 -19.36
C ALA A 7 0.86 8.52 -18.28
N GLN A 8 0.08 7.47 -18.51
CA GLN A 8 -0.74 6.87 -17.47
C GLN A 8 0.19 6.38 -16.36
N LYS A 9 -0.06 6.84 -15.14
CA LYS A 9 0.66 6.42 -13.93
C LYS A 9 0.50 4.90 -13.82
N GLY A 10 1.57 4.16 -14.11
CA GLY A 10 1.55 2.70 -14.14
C GLY A 10 0.97 2.13 -12.86
N GLU A 11 0.05 1.16 -13.00
CA GLU A 11 -0.58 0.48 -11.88
C GLU A 11 0.51 -0.13 -10.98
N SER A 12 0.42 0.09 -9.65
CA SER A 12 1.41 -0.48 -8.74
C SER A 12 1.37 -2.01 -8.81
N ILE A 13 2.55 -2.61 -8.91
CA ILE A 13 2.74 -4.06 -8.83
C ILE A 13 2.49 -4.63 -7.42
N ILE A 14 2.37 -3.76 -6.41
CA ILE A 14 2.14 -4.10 -5.01
C ILE A 14 0.66 -3.98 -4.72
N LYS A 15 -0.01 -5.14 -4.55
CA LYS A 15 -1.46 -5.22 -4.38
C LYS A 15 -1.90 -5.54 -2.94
N GLY A 16 -0.95 -5.59 -2.01
CA GLY A 16 -1.18 -6.01 -0.63
C GLY A 16 -0.13 -5.45 0.31
N THR A 17 -0.35 -5.65 1.59
CA THR A 17 0.53 -5.18 2.67
C THR A 17 1.53 -6.24 3.07
N ILE A 18 1.19 -7.51 2.93
CA ILE A 18 2.09 -8.64 3.14
C ILE A 18 2.23 -9.44 1.84
N LYS A 19 3.40 -10.06 1.66
CA LYS A 19 3.61 -11.07 0.62
C LYS A 19 3.95 -12.42 1.24
N TYR A 20 3.05 -13.37 1.11
CA TYR A 20 3.19 -14.73 1.62
C TYR A 20 3.18 -15.74 0.47
N GLN A 21 4.16 -16.65 0.46
CA GLN A 21 4.35 -17.64 -0.60
C GLN A 21 4.27 -17.09 -2.05
N GLY A 22 4.76 -15.86 -2.26
CA GLY A 22 4.78 -15.21 -3.57
C GLY A 22 3.51 -14.41 -3.90
N ILE A 23 2.47 -14.48 -3.07
CA ILE A 23 1.18 -13.83 -3.28
C ILE A 23 1.09 -12.60 -2.38
N TRP A 24 0.66 -11.47 -2.94
CA TRP A 24 0.32 -10.28 -2.17
C TRP A 24 -1.06 -10.44 -1.55
N GLU A 25 -1.17 -10.20 -0.25
CA GLU A 25 -2.41 -10.25 0.50
C GLU A 25 -2.67 -8.90 1.18
N ARG A 26 -3.94 -8.51 1.25
CA ARG A 26 -4.38 -7.27 1.90
C ARG A 26 -5.16 -7.62 3.15
N ILE A 27 -4.43 -7.82 4.24
CA ILE A 27 -4.99 -8.21 5.54
C ILE A 27 -5.05 -7.05 6.55
N ASP A 28 -4.41 -5.93 6.22
CA ASP A 28 -4.48 -4.69 7.00
C ASP A 28 -5.59 -3.78 6.45
N HIS A 29 -6.45 -3.29 7.34
CA HIS A 29 -7.68 -2.60 6.98
C HIS A 29 -7.97 -1.40 7.89
N PHE A 30 -8.67 -0.41 7.34
CA PHE A 30 -9.41 0.59 8.12
C PHE A 30 -10.90 0.28 8.03
N PHE A 31 -11.55 0.15 9.17
CA PHE A 31 -13.00 0.16 9.26
C PHE A 31 -13.47 1.56 9.58
N VAL A 32 -14.48 2.04 8.87
CA VAL A 32 -14.98 3.41 8.98
C VAL A 32 -16.49 3.39 9.18
N SER A 33 -17.02 4.40 9.85
CA SER A 33 -18.47 4.60 9.92
C SER A 33 -19.02 5.00 8.54
N PRO A 34 -20.29 4.66 8.23
CA PRO A 34 -20.93 5.08 6.98
C PRO A 34 -20.90 6.60 6.75
N ASN A 35 -21.02 7.40 7.81
CA ASN A 35 -20.93 8.87 7.73
C ASN A 35 -19.60 9.35 7.12
N LEU A 36 -18.49 8.66 7.37
CA LEU A 36 -17.20 9.05 6.78
C LEU A 36 -17.17 8.83 5.25
N LEU A 37 -18.14 8.11 4.69
CA LEU A 37 -18.30 7.91 3.25
C LEU A 37 -19.26 8.94 2.62
N ASP A 38 -19.88 9.82 3.42
CA ASP A 38 -20.77 10.87 2.94
C ASP A 38 -19.99 12.19 2.78
N ASN A 39 -19.99 12.75 1.56
CA ASN A 39 -19.30 14.00 1.27
C ASN A 39 -20.02 15.25 1.80
N ASN A 40 -21.24 15.12 2.33
CA ASN A 40 -21.95 16.22 2.99
C ASN A 40 -21.57 16.38 4.47
N GLU A 41 -20.88 15.38 5.05
CA GLU A 41 -20.39 15.47 6.42
C GLU A 41 -19.18 16.41 6.50
N PRO A 42 -18.88 17.00 7.67
CA PRO A 42 -17.72 17.88 7.83
C PRO A 42 -16.40 17.21 7.42
N VAL A 43 -16.27 15.90 7.64
CA VAL A 43 -15.13 15.10 7.18
C VAL A 43 -15.61 13.92 6.35
N SER A 44 -14.89 13.62 5.27
CA SER A 44 -15.20 12.47 4.42
C SER A 44 -13.96 11.80 3.86
N ILE A 45 -14.16 10.58 3.33
CA ILE A 45 -13.17 9.84 2.56
C ILE A 45 -13.75 9.34 1.23
N THR A 46 -12.86 9.14 0.26
CA THR A 46 -13.11 8.40 -0.97
C THR A 46 -12.20 7.17 -1.04
N PRO A 47 -12.54 6.15 -1.84
CA PRO A 47 -11.68 4.97 -2.02
C PRO A 47 -10.25 5.31 -2.50
N SER A 48 -10.06 6.43 -3.20
CA SER A 48 -8.75 6.87 -3.70
C SER A 48 -7.82 7.45 -2.61
N GLN A 49 -8.32 7.69 -1.40
CA GLN A 49 -7.53 8.23 -0.28
C GLN A 49 -6.87 7.15 0.59
N PHE A 50 -7.16 5.88 0.32
CA PHE A 50 -6.41 4.75 0.86
C PHE A 50 -5.14 4.53 0.05
N THR A 51 -4.02 4.26 0.71
CA THR A 51 -2.75 3.95 0.04
C THR A 51 -1.93 2.96 0.85
N ILE A 52 -1.36 1.95 0.17
CA ILE A 52 -0.29 1.12 0.71
C ILE A 52 1.03 1.85 0.46
N VAL A 53 1.83 2.05 1.50
CA VAL A 53 3.09 2.78 1.40
C VAL A 53 4.17 1.88 0.83
N GLU A 54 4.53 2.14 -0.42
CA GLU A 54 5.58 1.43 -1.14
C GLU A 54 6.85 2.31 -1.28
N SER A 55 7.69 2.30 -0.25
CA SER A 55 9.03 2.91 -0.33
C SER A 55 10.09 1.84 -0.57
N SER A 56 11.15 2.18 -1.31
CA SER A 56 12.31 1.30 -1.54
C SER A 56 12.96 0.82 -0.24
N HIS A 57 12.89 1.61 0.84
CA HIS A 57 13.41 1.24 2.15
C HIS A 57 12.60 0.15 2.86
N LEU A 58 11.32 0.00 2.50
CA LEU A 58 10.40 -0.99 3.06
C LEU A 58 10.40 -2.30 2.28
N LEU A 59 11.09 -2.36 1.15
CA LEU A 59 11.03 -3.46 0.20
C LEU A 59 12.41 -4.06 -0.02
N GLU A 60 12.43 -5.36 -0.31
CA GLU A 60 13.61 -6.06 -0.78
C GLU A 60 13.25 -6.97 -1.95
N ARG A 61 14.24 -7.33 -2.77
CA ARG A 61 14.04 -8.28 -3.87
C ARG A 61 13.58 -9.62 -3.30
N ASP A 62 12.50 -10.16 -3.85
CA ASP A 62 12.13 -11.53 -3.58
C ASP A 62 13.07 -12.45 -4.36
N ARG A 63 13.92 -13.20 -3.64
CA ARG A 63 14.86 -14.14 -4.28
C ARG A 63 14.23 -15.52 -4.50
N LYS A 64 13.16 -15.84 -3.77
CA LYS A 64 12.48 -17.14 -3.84
C LYS A 64 11.38 -17.12 -4.89
N PHE A 65 10.67 -16.00 -4.98
CA PHE A 65 9.65 -15.74 -6.01
C PHE A 65 10.07 -14.54 -6.86
N THR A 66 9.22 -14.07 -7.78
CA THR A 66 9.51 -12.90 -8.61
C THR A 66 9.17 -11.58 -7.92
N GLY A 67 9.80 -10.48 -8.37
CA GLY A 67 9.50 -9.13 -7.93
C GLY A 67 10.12 -8.76 -6.57
N VAL A 68 9.33 -8.08 -5.74
CA VAL A 68 9.73 -7.57 -4.41
C VAL A 68 8.82 -8.13 -3.32
N LYS A 69 9.24 -7.96 -2.07
CA LYS A 69 8.48 -8.27 -0.85
C LYS A 69 8.84 -7.28 0.27
N PRO A 70 8.05 -7.18 1.34
CA PRO A 70 8.42 -6.37 2.50
C PRO A 70 9.77 -6.82 3.08
N ARG A 71 10.64 -5.85 3.39
CA ARG A 71 11.93 -6.09 4.01
C ARG A 71 11.72 -6.36 5.49
N ARG A 72 11.60 -7.65 5.81
CA ARG A 72 11.28 -8.15 7.16
C ARG A 72 12.41 -7.90 8.13
N THR A 73 12.09 -7.67 9.40
CA THR A 73 13.07 -7.52 10.49
C THR A 73 13.83 -8.82 10.74
N TYR A 74 13.13 -9.96 10.70
CA TYR A 74 13.68 -11.30 10.86
C TYR A 74 13.25 -12.22 9.71
N ILE A 75 14.11 -13.18 9.38
CA ILE A 75 13.80 -14.31 8.49
C ILE A 75 14.13 -15.59 9.28
N GLY A 76 13.10 -16.21 9.85
CA GLY A 76 13.30 -17.26 10.85
C GLY A 76 14.11 -16.71 12.04
N PRO A 77 15.15 -17.41 12.52
CA PRO A 77 15.97 -16.94 13.63
C PRO A 77 16.97 -15.83 13.24
N ARG A 78 17.12 -15.51 11.95
CA ARG A 78 18.13 -14.57 11.46
C ARG A 78 17.59 -13.14 11.42
N TYR A 79 18.28 -12.21 12.08
CA TYR A 79 18.03 -10.77 11.88
C TYR A 79 18.40 -10.34 10.45
N ASN A 80 17.47 -9.67 9.78
CA ASN A 80 17.59 -9.25 8.39
C ASN A 80 17.73 -7.72 8.23
N GLY A 81 17.58 -6.94 9.31
CA GLY A 81 17.76 -5.49 9.26
C GLY A 81 16.68 -4.75 8.47
N GLY A 82 15.53 -5.37 8.28
CA GLY A 82 14.33 -4.74 7.75
C GLY A 82 13.49 -4.07 8.84
N LEU A 83 12.48 -3.29 8.42
CA LEU A 83 11.63 -2.54 9.34
C LEU A 83 10.39 -3.34 9.78
N SER A 84 9.74 -4.01 8.84
CA SER A 84 8.50 -4.77 9.08
C SER A 84 8.27 -5.78 7.97
N ASP A 85 7.52 -6.84 8.26
CA ASP A 85 7.02 -7.80 7.29
C ASP A 85 5.68 -7.40 6.65
N HIS A 86 5.10 -6.28 7.09
CA HIS A 86 3.93 -5.63 6.51
C HIS A 86 4.28 -4.23 6.00
N LEU A 87 3.64 -3.82 4.91
CA LEU A 87 3.67 -2.43 4.43
C LEU A 87 2.63 -1.60 5.19
N PRO A 88 2.98 -0.36 5.60
CA PRO A 88 2.03 0.54 6.21
C PRO A 88 0.88 0.88 5.25
N ILE A 89 -0.30 1.12 5.81
CA ILE A 89 -1.44 1.70 5.11
C ILE A 89 -1.73 3.10 5.64
N ILE A 90 -2.12 3.99 4.75
CA ILE A 90 -2.51 5.36 5.07
C ILE A 90 -3.93 5.58 4.57
N LEU A 91 -4.75 6.21 5.40
CA LEU A 91 -6.02 6.79 5.02
C LEU A 91 -5.94 8.31 5.20
N LYS A 92 -6.11 9.06 4.11
CA LYS A 92 -6.22 10.52 4.19
C LYS A 92 -7.68 10.91 4.37
N ILE A 93 -7.98 11.69 5.40
CA ILE A 93 -9.32 12.21 5.67
C ILE A 93 -9.41 13.65 5.14
N GLN A 94 -10.44 13.94 4.36
CA GLN A 94 -10.71 15.28 3.86
C GLN A 94 -11.58 16.05 4.87
N ARG A 95 -11.32 17.36 4.98
CA ARG A 95 -12.22 18.32 5.63
C ARG A 95 -12.99 19.04 4.53
N ASN A 96 -14.31 19.13 4.69
CA ASN A 96 -15.23 19.67 3.68
C ASN A 96 -15.65 21.12 3.96
N TRP A 97 -14.97 21.77 4.90
CA TRP A 97 -15.15 23.19 5.26
C TRP A 97 -13.89 24.01 4.97
#